data_AF-A0A554GHY2-F1
#
_entry.id   AF-A0A554GHY2-F1
#
_cell.length_a   1.000
_cell.length_b   1.000
_cell.length_c   1.000
_cell.angle_alpha   90.00
_cell.angle_beta   90.00
_cell.angle_gamma   90.00
#
_symmetry.space_group_name_H-M   'P 1'
#
loop_
_entity.id
_entity.type
_entity.pdbx_description
1 polymer ?
#
loop_
_entity_poly.entity_id
_entity_poly.type
_entity_poly.pdbx_seq_one_letter_code
_entity_poly.pdbx_strand_id
1 'polypeptide(L)'
;MAGKSDTERSDVARIRAVLARELETINEYEAFAEDSSNPEVRAFFLHLAAEEKEHVSEATHMLRMLDKGQDAHFAKPFVPGHFQSAMGGASSEPAGPGEEPSPAVSHAPPTVGRIAAEPLTSLPPQRLIYGVPAPPPSANSHPLTVGTLRRGGGGGGSGGGR
;
A
#
# COMPACT_ATOMS: atom_id res chain seq x y z
N MET A 1 30.47 8.39 -11.55
CA MET A 1 29.79 9.43 -10.74
C MET A 1 29.15 8.74 -9.55
N ALA A 2 29.80 8.75 -8.39
CA ALA A 2 29.18 8.27 -7.15
C ALA A 2 28.17 9.34 -6.72
N GLY A 3 26.88 8.99 -6.70
CA GLY A 3 25.84 9.86 -6.17
C GLY A 3 26.14 10.19 -4.70
N LYS A 4 25.74 11.38 -4.27
CA LYS A 4 25.83 11.83 -2.87
C LYS A 4 25.35 10.73 -1.93
N SER A 5 26.12 10.43 -0.87
CA SER A 5 25.77 9.39 0.11
C SER A 5 24.39 9.64 0.71
N ASP A 6 23.72 8.61 1.24
CA ASP A 6 22.38 8.73 1.85
C ASP A 6 22.31 9.78 2.98
N THR A 7 23.45 10.19 3.54
CA THR A 7 23.59 11.27 4.52
C THR A 7 23.38 12.67 3.90
N GLU A 8 23.63 12.84 2.61
CA GLU A 8 23.60 14.14 1.92
C GLU A 8 22.29 14.44 1.16
N ARG A 9 21.29 13.56 1.24
CA ARG A 9 19.95 13.84 0.67
C ARG A 9 19.24 14.92 1.48
N SER A 10 18.67 15.90 0.78
CA SER A 10 17.74 16.87 1.38
C SER A 10 16.49 16.17 1.91
N ASP A 11 15.82 16.79 2.87
CA ASP A 11 14.58 16.23 3.46
C ASP A 11 13.51 16.00 2.40
N VAL A 12 13.36 16.93 1.44
CA VAL A 12 12.46 16.75 0.29
C VAL A 12 12.81 15.47 -0.50
N ALA A 13 14.10 15.20 -0.73
CA ALA A 13 14.50 13.97 -1.42
C ALA A 13 14.23 12.71 -0.59
N ARG A 14 14.30 12.79 0.75
CA ARG A 14 13.94 11.69 1.65
C ARG A 14 12.44 11.41 1.61
N ILE A 15 11.61 12.45 1.67
CA ILE A 15 10.14 12.32 1.58
C ILE A 15 9.73 11.72 0.23
N ARG A 16 10.34 12.15 -0.88
CA ARG A 16 10.08 11.53 -2.19
C ARG A 16 10.48 10.05 -2.22
N ALA A 17 11.57 9.68 -1.56
CA ALA A 17 11.99 8.28 -1.49
C ALA A 17 11.03 7.42 -0.65
N VAL A 18 10.52 7.95 0.47
CA VAL A 18 9.47 7.30 1.26
C VAL A 18 8.21 7.12 0.42
N LEU A 19 7.70 8.19 -0.21
CA LEU A 19 6.52 8.11 -1.06
C LEU A 19 6.64 7.06 -2.17
N ALA A 20 7.81 6.96 -2.81
CA ALA A 20 8.05 5.95 -3.84
C ALA A 20 8.01 4.53 -3.27
N ARG A 21 8.62 4.32 -2.10
CA ARG A 21 8.64 3.00 -1.44
C ARG A 21 7.26 2.59 -0.95
N GLU A 22 6.49 3.47 -0.33
CA GLU A 22 5.16 3.09 0.16
C GLU A 22 4.22 2.73 -1.00
N LEU A 23 4.34 3.39 -2.16
CA LEU A 23 3.61 3.01 -3.37
C LEU A 23 4.04 1.63 -3.91
N GLU A 24 5.33 1.29 -3.85
CA GLU A 24 5.82 -0.05 -4.20
C GLU A 24 5.29 -1.10 -3.21
N THR A 25 5.34 -0.81 -1.91
CA THR A 25 4.87 -1.71 -0.85
C THR A 25 3.37 -1.98 -0.93
N ILE A 26 2.54 -0.99 -1.30
CA ILE A 26 1.12 -1.22 -1.59
C ILE A 26 0.95 -2.27 -2.69
N ASN A 27 1.65 -2.11 -3.82
CA ASN A 27 1.54 -3.03 -4.95
C ASN A 27 2.00 -4.45 -4.55
N GLU A 28 3.10 -4.57 -3.79
CA GLU A 28 3.61 -5.85 -3.31
C GLU A 28 2.61 -6.55 -2.38
N TYR A 29 2.07 -5.84 -1.38
CA TYR A 29 1.14 -6.43 -0.42
C TYR A 29 -0.21 -6.79 -1.06
N GLU A 30 -0.72 -5.99 -2.00
CA GLU A 30 -1.91 -6.36 -2.76
C GLU A 30 -1.68 -7.62 -3.62
N ALA A 31 -0.51 -7.74 -4.27
CA ALA A 31 -0.15 -8.95 -5.01
C ALA A 31 -0.01 -10.18 -4.10
N PHE A 32 0.64 -10.05 -2.94
CA PHE A 32 0.74 -11.15 -1.97
C PHE A 32 -0.64 -11.57 -1.43
N ALA A 33 -1.54 -10.62 -1.24
CA ALA A 33 -2.92 -10.91 -0.84
C ALA A 33 -3.67 -11.68 -1.93
N GLU A 34 -3.50 -11.32 -3.20
CA GLU A 34 -4.09 -12.01 -4.36
C GLU A 34 -3.58 -13.45 -4.50
N ASP A 35 -2.27 -13.65 -4.38
CA ASP A 35 -1.62 -14.96 -4.53
C ASP A 35 -1.86 -15.91 -3.32
N SER A 36 -2.29 -15.36 -2.18
CA SER A 36 -2.46 -16.15 -0.95
C SER A 36 -3.76 -16.95 -0.91
N SER A 37 -3.62 -18.27 -0.77
CA SER A 37 -4.72 -19.20 -0.52
C SER A 37 -5.19 -19.24 0.94
N ASN A 38 -4.39 -18.75 1.89
CA ASN A 38 -4.75 -18.70 3.30
C ASN A 38 -5.54 -17.40 3.60
N PRO A 39 -6.79 -17.49 4.11
CA PRO A 39 -7.64 -16.32 4.34
C PRO A 39 -7.09 -15.35 5.40
N GLU A 40 -6.41 -15.85 6.44
CA GLU A 40 -5.81 -15.00 7.48
C GLU A 40 -4.60 -14.22 6.93
N VAL A 41 -3.75 -14.89 6.15
CA VAL A 41 -2.59 -14.25 5.50
C VAL A 41 -3.03 -13.21 4.48
N ARG A 42 -4.08 -13.51 3.70
CA ARG A 42 -4.67 -12.53 2.77
C ARG A 42 -5.20 -11.30 3.53
N ALA A 43 -5.93 -11.50 4.62
CA ALA A 43 -6.46 -10.40 5.42
C ALA A 43 -5.33 -9.55 6.04
N PHE A 44 -4.24 -10.18 6.48
CA PHE A 44 -3.05 -9.50 6.99
C PHE A 44 -2.42 -8.58 5.93
N PHE A 45 -2.15 -9.07 4.72
CA PHE A 45 -1.56 -8.22 3.68
C PHE A 45 -2.49 -7.10 3.20
N LEU A 46 -3.80 -7.35 3.14
CA LEU A 46 -4.77 -6.29 2.84
C LEU A 46 -4.80 -5.21 3.92
N HIS A 47 -4.63 -5.58 5.19
CA HIS A 47 -4.51 -4.62 6.28
C HIS A 47 -3.24 -3.76 6.14
N LEU A 48 -2.08 -4.37 5.88
CA LEU A 48 -0.84 -3.63 5.68
C LEU A 48 -0.93 -2.69 4.47
N ALA A 49 -1.46 -3.15 3.34
CA ALA A 49 -1.65 -2.32 2.16
C ALA A 49 -2.56 -1.10 2.43
N ALA A 50 -3.51 -1.23 3.37
CA ALA A 50 -4.35 -0.11 3.78
C ALA A 50 -3.58 0.92 4.64
N GLU A 51 -2.69 0.47 5.55
CA GLU A 51 -1.83 1.35 6.34
C GLU A 51 -0.84 2.11 5.44
N GLU A 52 -0.23 1.45 4.46
CA GLU A 52 0.71 2.13 3.56
C GLU A 52 0.03 3.20 2.70
N LYS A 53 -1.28 3.06 2.39
CA LYS A 53 -2.06 4.11 1.72
C LYS A 53 -2.21 5.35 2.61
N GLU A 54 -2.29 5.19 3.93
CA GLU A 54 -2.26 6.30 4.88
C GLU A 54 -0.89 7.00 4.83
N HIS A 55 0.20 6.24 4.89
CA HIS A 55 1.56 6.78 4.79
C HIS A 55 1.81 7.53 3.47
N VAL A 56 1.30 7.03 2.34
CA VAL A 56 1.32 7.74 1.04
C VAL A 56 0.65 9.11 1.16
N SER A 57 -0.49 9.18 1.83
CA SER A 57 -1.23 10.44 2.01
C SER A 57 -0.44 11.44 2.88
N GLU A 58 0.18 10.98 3.96
CA GLU A 58 0.98 11.80 4.87
C GLU A 58 2.26 12.31 4.20
N ALA A 59 2.98 11.43 3.51
CA ALA A 59 4.19 11.77 2.76
C ALA A 59 3.87 12.77 1.63
N THR A 60 2.75 12.57 0.94
CA THR A 60 2.27 13.51 -0.09
C THR A 60 1.95 14.87 0.52
N HIS A 61 1.25 14.91 1.66
CA HIS A 61 0.96 16.16 2.36
C HIS A 61 2.24 16.92 2.76
N MET A 62 3.20 16.21 3.35
CA MET A 62 4.50 16.78 3.72
C MET A 62 5.26 17.32 2.49
N LEU A 63 5.25 16.58 1.37
CA LEU A 63 5.89 17.01 0.13
C LEU A 63 5.30 18.32 -0.38
N ARG A 64 3.97 18.48 -0.34
CA ARG A 64 3.28 19.71 -0.74
C ARG A 64 3.65 20.90 0.14
N MET A 65 3.86 20.68 1.44
CA MET A 65 4.29 21.75 2.34
C MET A 65 5.72 22.25 2.01
N LEU A 66 6.63 21.31 1.75
CA LEU A 66 8.07 21.58 1.63
C LEU A 66 8.53 21.94 0.20
N ASP A 67 7.83 21.49 -0.84
CA ASP A 67 8.18 21.73 -2.24
C ASP A 67 7.11 22.57 -2.96
N LYS A 68 7.35 23.88 -3.02
CA LYS A 68 6.43 24.83 -3.68
C LYS A 68 6.31 24.60 -5.19
N GLY A 69 7.35 24.08 -5.83
CA GLY A 69 7.30 23.75 -7.26
C GLY A 69 6.33 22.60 -7.50
N GLN A 70 6.46 21.53 -6.72
CA GLN A 70 5.56 20.38 -6.78
C GLN A 70 4.13 20.74 -6.34
N ASP A 71 3.94 21.53 -5.28
CA ASP A 71 2.61 21.96 -4.83
C ASP A 71 1.86 22.79 -5.90
N ALA A 72 2.59 23.62 -6.66
CA ALA A 72 2.00 24.33 -7.79
C ALA A 72 1.47 23.39 -8.90
N HIS A 73 1.95 22.15 -9.00
CA HIS A 73 1.36 21.15 -9.90
C HIS A 73 0.08 20.53 -9.32
N PHE A 74 -0.01 20.35 -8.00
CA PHE A 74 -1.23 19.86 -7.35
C PHE A 74 -2.39 20.87 -7.40
N ALA A 75 -2.10 22.17 -7.44
CA ALA A 75 -3.13 23.21 -7.51
C ALA A 75 -3.68 23.44 -8.93
N LYS A 76 -2.99 22.96 -9.97
CA LYS A 76 -3.42 23.14 -11.35
C LYS A 76 -4.49 22.09 -11.70
N PRO A 77 -5.60 22.47 -12.35
CA PRO A 77 -6.53 21.49 -12.91
C PRO A 77 -5.80 20.65 -13.97
N PHE A 78 -6.03 19.34 -13.95
CA PHE A 78 -5.50 18.47 -15.00
C PHE A 78 -6.20 18.76 -16.32
N VAL A 79 -5.42 18.94 -17.39
CA VAL A 79 -5.97 19.10 -18.74
C VAL A 79 -6.49 17.73 -19.20
N PRO A 80 -7.78 17.58 -19.56
CA PRO A 80 -8.37 16.28 -19.93
C PRO A 80 -7.62 15.55 -21.05
N GLY A 81 -7.00 16.30 -21.97
CA GLY A 81 -6.19 15.75 -23.06
C GLY A 81 -4.99 14.91 -22.61
N HIS A 82 -4.52 15.05 -21.37
CA HIS A 82 -3.40 14.25 -20.87
C HIS A 82 -3.75 12.78 -20.61
N PHE A 83 -5.04 12.46 -20.47
CA PHE A 83 -5.56 11.09 -20.24
C PHE A 83 -6.38 10.56 -21.42
N GLN A 84 -6.90 11.43 -22.28
CA GLN A 84 -7.79 11.06 -23.39
C GLN A 84 -7.07 10.41 -24.58
N SER A 85 -5.76 10.64 -24.77
CA SER A 85 -4.98 10.01 -25.85
C SER A 85 -4.94 8.48 -25.77
N ALA A 86 -5.26 7.88 -24.62
CA ALA A 86 -5.33 6.42 -24.45
C ALA A 86 -6.69 5.80 -24.80
N MET A 87 -7.78 6.58 -24.90
CA MET A 87 -9.14 6.07 -25.17
C MET A 87 -9.65 6.36 -26.59
N GLY A 88 -8.89 7.09 -27.42
CA GLY A 88 -9.30 7.50 -28.78
C GLY A 88 -8.89 6.55 -29.92
N GLY A 89 -8.57 5.29 -29.62
CA GLY A 89 -8.14 4.28 -30.59
C GLY A 89 -9.09 3.09 -30.77
N ALA A 90 -10.33 3.18 -30.29
CA ALA A 90 -11.37 2.22 -30.65
C ALA A 90 -12.08 2.73 -31.90
N SER A 91 -11.77 2.11 -33.04
CA SER A 91 -12.42 2.29 -34.33
C SER A 91 -13.93 2.37 -34.18
N SER A 92 -14.51 3.53 -34.53
CA SER A 92 -15.92 3.61 -34.87
C SER A 92 -16.13 2.87 -36.19
N GLU A 93 -16.49 1.59 -36.11
CA GLU A 93 -17.13 0.92 -37.24
C GLU A 93 -18.47 1.63 -37.54
N PRO A 94 -18.78 1.93 -38.81
CA PRO A 94 -20.02 2.60 -39.16
C PRO A 94 -21.18 1.62 -39.00
N ALA A 95 -22.11 1.96 -38.11
CA ALA A 95 -23.41 1.30 -38.02
C ALA A 95 -24.14 1.40 -39.36
N GLY A 96 -24.46 0.25 -39.95
CA GLY A 96 -25.28 0.15 -41.15
C GLY A 96 -26.72 0.62 -40.88
N PRO A 97 -27.46 1.08 -41.91
CA PRO A 97 -28.79 1.63 -41.73
C PRO A 97 -29.85 0.51 -41.75
N GLY A 98 -30.76 0.54 -40.77
CA GLY A 98 -32.07 -0.08 -40.91
C GLY A 98 -32.52 -0.94 -39.74
N GLU A 99 -33.22 -0.33 -38.78
CA GLU A 99 -34.54 -0.83 -38.37
C GLU A 99 -35.31 0.28 -37.63
N GLU A 100 -36.50 0.59 -38.13
CA GLU A 100 -37.45 1.56 -37.60
C GLU A 100 -38.16 1.06 -36.32
N PRO A 101 -38.72 1.96 -35.49
CA PRO A 101 -39.24 1.63 -34.16
C PRO A 101 -40.72 1.20 -34.18
N SER A 102 -41.12 0.35 -33.23
CA SER A 102 -42.54 0.17 -32.85
C SER A 102 -42.70 -0.44 -31.43
N PRO A 103 -43.87 -0.27 -30.79
CA PRO A 103 -43.92 0.37 -29.46
C PRO A 103 -44.33 -0.53 -28.28
N ALA A 104 -44.05 0.01 -27.08
CA ALA A 104 -44.79 -0.06 -25.81
C ALA A 104 -45.37 -1.40 -25.31
N VAL A 105 -44.84 -1.88 -24.18
CA VAL A 105 -45.67 -2.51 -23.14
C VAL A 105 -45.30 -1.91 -21.78
N SER A 106 -46.32 -1.36 -21.13
CA SER A 106 -46.28 -0.70 -19.83
C SER A 106 -46.55 -1.71 -18.73
N HIS A 107 -45.70 -1.82 -17.70
CA HIS A 107 -46.10 -2.29 -16.37
C HIS A 107 -45.18 -1.72 -15.28
N ALA A 108 -45.79 -1.01 -14.32
CA ALA A 108 -45.20 -0.52 -13.09
C ALA A 108 -45.36 -1.57 -11.95
N PRO A 109 -44.81 -1.35 -10.73
CA PRO A 109 -43.84 -2.24 -10.08
C PRO A 109 -44.47 -3.19 -9.03
N PRO A 110 -43.68 -4.11 -8.46
CA PRO A 110 -43.93 -4.57 -7.11
C PRO A 110 -42.84 -4.11 -6.12
N THR A 111 -43.32 -3.42 -5.10
CA THR A 111 -42.72 -3.20 -3.78
C THR A 111 -42.68 -4.52 -3.02
N VAL A 112 -41.51 -5.04 -2.61
CA VAL A 112 -41.22 -5.92 -1.42
C VAL A 112 -39.68 -6.14 -1.46
N GLY A 113 -38.88 -6.03 -0.41
CA GLY A 113 -39.10 -5.81 1.01
C GLY A 113 -37.77 -5.43 1.66
N ARG A 114 -37.87 -4.68 2.76
CA ARG A 114 -36.80 -4.47 3.74
C ARG A 114 -36.18 -5.82 4.08
N ILE A 115 -34.88 -5.96 3.86
CA ILE A 115 -34.08 -7.01 4.50
C ILE A 115 -33.30 -6.34 5.63
N ALA A 116 -33.30 -7.03 6.76
CA ALA A 116 -33.01 -6.55 8.10
C ALA A 116 -31.65 -5.84 8.24
N ALA A 117 -31.65 -4.74 9.00
CA ALA A 117 -30.45 -4.24 9.62
C ALA A 117 -30.03 -5.23 10.72
N GLU A 118 -28.97 -5.98 10.48
CA GLU A 118 -28.23 -6.67 11.54
C GLU A 118 -27.67 -5.59 12.49
N PRO A 119 -27.84 -5.70 13.83
CA PRO A 119 -27.23 -4.73 14.73
C PRO A 119 -25.72 -4.94 14.74
N LEU A 120 -24.97 -3.87 14.44
CA LEU A 120 -23.54 -3.80 14.71
C LEU A 120 -23.32 -4.13 16.20
N THR A 121 -22.66 -5.26 16.47
CA THR A 121 -22.26 -5.65 17.83
C THR A 121 -21.38 -4.55 18.39
N SER A 122 -21.94 -3.72 19.26
CA SER A 122 -21.22 -2.71 20.01
C SER A 122 -20.35 -3.40 21.05
N LEU A 123 -19.10 -3.69 20.69
CA LEU A 123 -18.07 -3.96 21.68
C LEU A 123 -17.67 -2.61 22.30
N PRO A 124 -17.72 -2.45 23.64
CA PRO A 124 -17.25 -1.22 24.26
C PRO A 124 -15.74 -1.07 24.03
N PRO A 125 -15.22 0.16 23.82
CA PRO A 125 -13.79 0.36 23.74
C PRO A 125 -13.15 -0.06 25.06
N GLN A 126 -12.35 -1.13 25.03
CA GLN A 126 -11.56 -1.55 26.18
C GLN A 126 -10.54 -0.44 26.47
N ARG A 127 -10.75 0.29 27.56
CA ARG A 127 -9.71 1.17 28.12
C ARG A 127 -8.52 0.29 28.48
N LEU A 128 -7.39 0.48 27.79
CA LEU A 128 -6.10 -0.05 28.19
C LEU A 128 -5.78 0.46 29.60
N ILE A 129 -5.90 -0.40 30.61
CA ILE A 129 -5.41 -0.12 31.96
C ILE A 129 -3.92 -0.43 31.95
N TYR A 130 -3.08 0.60 31.88
CA TYR A 130 -1.66 0.50 32.20
C TYR A 130 -1.54 0.22 33.71
N GLY A 131 -1.31 -1.04 34.09
CA GLY A 131 -1.14 -1.38 35.49
C GLY A 131 -0.96 -2.86 35.86
N VAL A 132 -0.95 -3.79 34.90
CA VAL A 132 -0.66 -5.20 35.23
C VAL A 132 0.85 -5.44 35.11
N PRO A 133 1.56 -5.82 36.20
CA PRO A 133 2.97 -6.18 36.11
C PRO A 133 3.14 -7.43 35.23
N ALA A 134 4.22 -7.45 34.44
CA ALA A 134 4.50 -8.55 33.52
C ALA A 134 4.55 -9.90 34.27
N PRO A 135 3.96 -10.97 33.70
CA PRO A 135 4.04 -12.30 34.30
C PRO A 135 5.51 -12.74 34.40
N PRO A 136 5.87 -13.51 35.44
CA PRO A 136 7.23 -14.01 35.59
C PRO A 136 7.61 -14.92 34.41
N PRO A 137 8.90 -14.95 34.02
CA PRO A 137 9.36 -15.81 32.94
C PRO A 137 9.05 -17.28 33.26
N SER A 138 8.49 -17.99 32.28
CA SER A 138 8.21 -19.42 32.37
C SER A 138 9.51 -20.19 32.64
N ALA A 139 9.47 -21.18 33.54
CA ALA A 139 10.63 -21.96 33.99
C ALA A 139 11.43 -22.68 32.87
N ASN A 140 10.92 -22.69 31.64
CA ASN A 140 11.51 -23.37 30.48
C ASN A 140 11.99 -22.42 29.37
N SER A 141 12.20 -21.12 29.64
CA SER A 141 12.77 -20.21 28.63
C SER A 141 14.22 -20.59 28.34
N HIS A 142 14.46 -21.24 27.20
CA HIS A 142 15.82 -21.50 26.72
C HIS A 142 16.37 -20.20 26.12
N PRO A 143 17.59 -19.76 26.49
CA PRO A 143 18.19 -18.59 25.90
C PRO A 143 18.43 -18.82 24.41
N LEU A 144 17.92 -17.92 23.56
CA LEU A 144 18.20 -17.92 22.13
C LEU A 144 19.67 -17.51 21.93
N THR A 145 20.55 -18.50 21.79
CA THR A 145 21.95 -18.28 21.42
C THR A 145 22.02 -17.82 19.97
N VAL A 146 22.32 -16.53 19.75
CA VAL A 146 22.65 -16.03 18.42
C VAL A 146 24.05 -16.55 18.07
N GLY A 147 24.12 -17.50 17.13
CA GLY A 147 25.37 -18.11 16.69
C GLY A 147 26.35 -17.08 16.13
N THR A 148 27.62 -17.18 16.53
CA THR A 148 28.70 -16.32 16.03
C THR A 148 28.93 -16.58 14.54
N LEU A 149 28.66 -15.59 13.71
CA LEU A 149 28.92 -15.62 12.28
C LEU A 149 30.43 -15.74 12.04
N ARG A 150 30.88 -16.92 11.58
CA ARG A 150 32.27 -17.20 11.21
C ARG A 150 32.60 -16.41 9.95
N ARG A 151 33.37 -15.32 10.08
CA ARG A 151 33.93 -14.59 8.94
C ARG A 151 34.89 -15.51 8.18
N GLY A 152 34.43 -16.04 7.05
CA GLY A 152 35.25 -16.77 6.09
C GLY A 152 35.97 -15.81 5.13
N GLY A 153 37.23 -16.11 4.85
CA GLY A 153 38.11 -15.40 3.91
C GLY A 153 39.18 -14.59 4.66
N GLY A 154 40.48 -14.80 4.49
CA GLY A 154 41.25 -15.58 3.54
C GLY A 154 42.61 -14.90 3.42
N GLY A 155 43.70 -15.68 3.49
CA GLY A 155 45.02 -15.27 2.98
C GLY A 155 46.04 -14.76 4.00
N GLY A 156 47.18 -15.47 4.04
CA GLY A 156 48.49 -14.82 4.08
C GLY A 156 49.38 -15.10 5.29
N GLY A 157 50.45 -15.87 5.07
CA GLY A 157 51.73 -15.67 5.76
C GLY A 157 52.15 -16.74 6.77
N SER A 158 52.63 -17.88 6.25
CA SER A 158 53.60 -18.70 7.00
C SER A 158 54.96 -18.01 6.94
N GLY A 159 55.53 -17.70 8.10
CA GLY A 159 56.85 -17.09 8.25
C GLY A 159 57.48 -17.47 9.58
N GLY A 160 57.81 -18.76 9.76
CA GLY A 160 58.89 -19.18 10.65
C GLY A 160 60.21 -19.01 9.91
N GLY A 161 61.28 -18.45 10.47
CA GLY A 161 61.84 -18.77 11.77
C GLY A 161 63.13 -19.55 11.53
N ARG A 162 64.25 -18.82 11.44
CA ARG A 162 65.61 -19.25 11.77
C ARG A 162 66.39 -18.03 12.22
#